data_AF-A0A3D1IKK0-F1
#
_entry.id   AF-A0A3D1IKK0-F1
#
_cell.length_a   1.000
_cell.length_b   1.000
_cell.length_c   1.000
_cell.angle_alpha   90.00
_cell.angle_beta   90.00
_cell.angle_gamma   90.00
#
_symmetry.space_group_name_H-M   'P 1'
#
loop_
_entity.id
_entity.type
_entity.pdbx_description
1 polymer ?
#
loop_
_entity_poly.entity_id
_entity_poly.type
_entity_poly.pdbx_seq_one_letter_code
_entity_poly.pdbx_strand_id
1 'polypeptide(L)'
;MSRLRTVLVALATLLAACGGPSIDELLPPFRAELQRLASEAAGADHIAVTGLDGWVFFGPDLHHLGAGRFWGADASAVSRARRPEDADPMPAIQDFKQQLDRLGIELLLVPVPPKATIYPDKVSEALTIPIPVPRLDPAHQAFYDRLRADGLEVLDLTDLFIRERFHPEGALYCRTDTHWSGTGCTVAATAIADRVKSRPWYDELATERFGAAWYTTSITGDLTRDDGAPESREELRLRGIVVEGPRPGPVPPDANSPVVLLGD
;
A
#
# COMPACT_ATOMS: atom_id res chain seq x y z
N MET A 1 -16.52 -17.36 -70.81
CA MET A 1 -16.43 -18.33 -69.69
C MET A 1 -15.10 -18.14 -68.96
N SER A 2 -14.96 -17.07 -68.17
CA SER A 2 -13.75 -16.80 -67.38
C SER A 2 -14.09 -16.97 -65.90
N ARG A 3 -13.49 -17.97 -65.24
CA ARG A 3 -13.65 -18.24 -63.81
C ARG A 3 -12.57 -17.49 -63.05
N LEU A 4 -12.94 -16.43 -62.35
CA LEU A 4 -12.10 -15.76 -61.37
C LEU A 4 -11.92 -16.69 -60.15
N ARG A 5 -10.69 -17.14 -59.90
CA ARG A 5 -10.32 -17.88 -58.69
C ARG A 5 -10.05 -16.89 -57.56
N THR A 6 -10.92 -16.84 -56.57
CA THR A 6 -10.68 -16.16 -55.30
C THR A 6 -9.61 -16.91 -54.53
N VAL A 7 -8.42 -16.31 -54.38
CA VAL A 7 -7.38 -16.79 -53.45
C VAL A 7 -7.68 -16.18 -52.10
N LEU A 8 -8.19 -16.99 -51.17
CA LEU A 8 -8.31 -16.62 -49.77
C LEU A 8 -6.92 -16.76 -49.12
N VAL A 9 -6.25 -15.65 -48.86
CA VAL A 9 -5.05 -15.63 -48.03
C VAL A 9 -5.51 -15.62 -46.57
N ALA A 10 -5.42 -16.76 -45.90
CA ALA A 10 -5.62 -16.85 -44.47
C ALA A 10 -4.40 -16.25 -43.77
N LEU A 11 -4.52 -15.01 -43.31
CA LEU A 11 -3.51 -14.34 -42.49
C LEU A 11 -3.64 -14.88 -41.06
N ALA A 12 -2.87 -15.90 -40.72
CA ALA A 12 -2.74 -16.35 -39.34
C ALA A 12 -1.84 -15.36 -38.58
N THR A 13 -2.46 -14.48 -37.80
CA THR A 13 -1.75 -13.66 -36.79
C THR A 13 -1.27 -14.56 -35.66
N LEU A 14 0.01 -14.93 -35.66
CA LEU A 14 0.69 -15.39 -34.46
C LEU A 14 0.83 -14.20 -33.50
N LEU A 15 -0.05 -14.13 -32.49
CA LEU A 15 0.23 -13.38 -31.27
C LEU A 15 1.30 -14.17 -30.51
N ALA A 16 2.57 -13.78 -30.69
CA ALA A 16 3.62 -14.17 -29.77
C ALA A 16 3.24 -13.61 -28.40
N ALA A 17 2.86 -14.48 -27.47
CA ALA A 17 2.67 -14.11 -26.07
C ALA A 17 4.03 -13.69 -25.51
N CYS A 18 4.33 -12.40 -25.54
CA CYS A 18 5.31 -11.79 -24.64
C CYS A 18 4.73 -11.82 -23.21
N GLY A 19 4.47 -13.02 -22.69
CA GLY A 19 4.13 -13.20 -21.29
C GLY A 19 5.41 -13.02 -20.50
N GLY A 20 5.49 -11.94 -19.71
CA GLY A 20 6.49 -11.85 -18.66
C GLY A 20 6.37 -13.01 -17.67
N PRO A 21 7.31 -13.14 -16.72
CA PRO A 21 7.26 -14.20 -15.72
C PRO A 21 5.92 -14.17 -14.97
N SER A 22 5.37 -15.35 -14.69
CA SER A 22 4.11 -15.48 -13.96
C SER A 22 4.30 -15.11 -12.48
N ILE A 23 3.21 -14.79 -11.78
CA ILE A 23 3.25 -14.54 -10.33
C ILE A 23 3.83 -15.75 -9.58
N ASP A 24 3.52 -16.97 -10.02
CA ASP A 24 4.02 -18.21 -9.40
C ASP A 24 5.54 -18.37 -9.56
N GLU A 25 6.13 -17.79 -10.61
CA GLU A 25 7.57 -17.75 -10.82
C GLU A 25 8.25 -16.63 -9.99
N LEU A 26 7.58 -15.49 -9.83
CA LEU A 26 8.12 -14.31 -9.13
C LEU A 26 8.02 -14.40 -7.60
N LEU A 27 6.95 -15.01 -7.09
CA LEU A 27 6.62 -14.95 -5.67
C LEU A 27 7.60 -15.72 -4.76
N PRO A 28 8.04 -16.95 -5.10
CA PRO A 28 9.01 -17.67 -4.26
C PRO A 28 10.35 -16.94 -4.05
N PRO A 29 11.06 -16.47 -5.10
CA PRO A 29 12.32 -15.74 -4.90
C PRO A 29 12.09 -14.39 -4.21
N PHE A 30 10.96 -13.71 -4.48
CA PHE A 30 10.59 -12.49 -3.76
C PHE A 30 10.49 -12.73 -2.25
N ARG A 31 9.66 -13.69 -1.83
CA ARG A 31 9.48 -14.01 -0.40
C ARG A 31 10.77 -14.47 0.27
N ALA A 32 11.56 -15.32 -0.40
CA ALA A 32 12.81 -15.82 0.14
C ALA A 32 13.81 -14.68 0.41
N GLU A 33 13.92 -13.74 -0.51
CA GLU A 33 14.80 -12.59 -0.34
C GLU A 33 14.33 -11.64 0.77
N LEU A 34 13.01 -11.38 0.86
CA LEU A 34 12.47 -10.57 1.95
C LEU A 34 12.73 -11.21 3.32
N GLN A 35 12.53 -12.53 3.44
CA GLN A 35 12.81 -13.27 4.68
C GLN A 35 14.30 -13.23 5.05
N ARG A 36 15.20 -13.39 4.07
CA ARG A 36 16.64 -13.33 4.29
C ARG A 36 17.04 -11.96 4.82
N LEU A 37 16.66 -10.89 4.13
CA LEU A 37 16.96 -9.51 4.52
C LEU A 37 16.39 -9.14 5.89
N ALA A 38 15.14 -9.52 6.16
CA ALA A 38 14.52 -9.25 7.45
C ALA A 38 15.19 -10.01 8.60
N SER A 39 15.66 -11.24 8.34
CA SER A 39 16.37 -12.05 9.34
C SER A 39 17.77 -11.52 9.62
N GLU A 40 18.48 -11.04 8.59
CA GLU A 40 19.78 -10.40 8.74
C GLU A 40 19.70 -9.11 9.56
N ALA A 41 18.73 -8.24 9.26
CA ALA A 41 18.50 -7.01 10.03
C ALA A 41 18.16 -7.32 11.49
N ALA A 42 17.21 -8.24 11.73
CA ALA A 42 16.83 -8.65 13.07
C ALA A 42 18.01 -9.28 13.85
N GLY A 43 18.86 -10.08 13.19
CA GLY A 43 20.05 -10.66 13.81
C GLY A 43 21.12 -9.64 14.19
N ALA A 44 21.12 -8.47 13.54
CA ALA A 44 21.96 -7.32 13.88
C ALA A 44 21.28 -6.34 14.87
N ASP A 45 20.09 -6.68 15.39
CA ASP A 45 19.26 -5.79 16.22
C ASP A 45 18.87 -4.47 15.52
N HIS A 46 18.73 -4.52 14.19
CA HIS A 46 18.32 -3.39 13.35
C HIS A 46 16.88 -3.57 12.87
N ILE A 47 16.13 -2.48 12.80
CA ILE A 47 14.79 -2.46 12.17
C ILE A 47 14.83 -2.03 10.71
N ALA A 48 15.94 -1.46 10.26
CA ALA A 48 16.13 -0.97 8.90
C ALA A 48 16.84 -1.99 7.99
N VAL A 49 16.37 -2.11 6.75
CA VAL A 49 17.00 -2.88 5.66
C VAL A 49 17.38 -1.91 4.56
N THR A 50 18.68 -1.79 4.27
CA THR A 50 19.16 -0.94 3.16
C THR A 50 18.86 -1.63 1.83
N GLY A 51 18.14 -0.94 0.96
CA GLY A 51 17.86 -1.35 -0.42
C GLY A 51 18.73 -0.60 -1.42
N LEU A 52 18.20 -0.42 -2.63
CA LEU A 52 18.88 0.19 -3.77
C LEU A 52 18.53 1.67 -3.90
N ASP A 53 19.40 2.44 -4.57
CA ASP A 53 19.16 3.85 -4.89
C ASP A 53 18.74 4.73 -3.69
N GLY A 54 19.30 4.44 -2.51
CA GLY A 54 19.01 5.16 -1.26
C GLY A 54 17.66 4.82 -0.62
N TRP A 55 16.98 3.77 -1.08
CA TRP A 55 15.78 3.25 -0.42
C TRP A 55 16.14 2.44 0.83
N VAL A 56 15.36 2.62 1.88
CA VAL A 56 15.45 1.85 3.13
C VAL A 56 14.07 1.28 3.44
N PHE A 57 14.02 0.03 3.89
CA PHE A 57 12.79 -0.71 4.17
C PHE A 57 12.72 -1.10 5.64
N PHE A 58 11.50 -1.22 6.14
CA PHE A 58 11.26 -1.71 7.50
C PHE A 58 11.37 -3.23 7.51
N GLY A 59 12.34 -3.77 8.25
CA GLY A 59 12.59 -5.21 8.36
C GLY A 59 11.36 -6.02 8.79
N PRO A 60 10.58 -5.58 9.79
CA PRO A 60 9.32 -6.23 10.15
C PRO A 60 8.30 -6.32 9.00
N ASP A 61 8.18 -5.30 8.14
CA ASP A 61 7.30 -5.36 6.96
C ASP A 61 7.81 -6.39 5.94
N LEU A 62 9.13 -6.45 5.72
CA LEU A 62 9.72 -7.47 4.83
C LEU A 62 9.47 -8.87 5.38
N HIS A 63 9.60 -9.06 6.70
CA HIS A 63 9.26 -10.32 7.36
C HIS A 63 7.79 -10.68 7.15
N HIS A 64 6.88 -9.73 7.38
CA HIS A 64 5.43 -9.94 7.20
C HIS A 64 5.07 -10.37 5.77
N LEU A 65 5.58 -9.66 4.76
CA LEU A 65 5.39 -10.01 3.36
C LEU A 65 6.00 -11.39 3.00
N GLY A 66 7.19 -11.66 3.53
CA GLY A 66 7.90 -12.92 3.34
C GLY A 66 7.19 -14.11 3.98
N ALA A 67 6.56 -13.93 5.14
CA ALA A 67 5.94 -15.00 5.92
C ALA A 67 4.66 -15.57 5.27
N GLY A 68 4.01 -14.82 4.38
CA GLY A 68 2.86 -15.28 3.63
C GLY A 68 1.54 -15.03 4.36
N ARG A 69 0.75 -16.09 4.61
CA ARG A 69 -0.59 -15.94 5.19
C ARG A 69 -0.48 -15.60 6.69
N PHE A 70 -0.93 -14.41 7.06
CA PHE A 70 -0.79 -13.84 8.40
C PHE A 70 -2.07 -13.87 9.25
N TRP A 71 -3.11 -14.52 8.77
CA TRP A 71 -4.45 -14.54 9.39
C TRP A 71 -5.01 -15.96 9.44
N GLY A 72 -6.00 -16.20 10.29
CA GLY A 72 -6.57 -17.52 10.54
C GLY A 72 -5.57 -18.49 11.18
N ALA A 73 -5.63 -19.77 10.79
CA ALA A 73 -4.85 -20.85 11.41
C ALA A 73 -3.32 -20.66 11.34
N ASP A 74 -2.83 -19.88 10.36
CA ASP A 74 -1.39 -19.65 10.16
C ASP A 74 -0.87 -18.45 10.97
N ALA A 75 -1.77 -17.62 11.50
CA ALA A 75 -1.43 -16.33 12.10
C ALA A 75 -0.45 -16.46 13.28
N SER A 76 -0.68 -17.42 14.18
CA SER A 76 0.17 -17.64 15.35
C SER A 76 1.61 -18.07 15.01
N ALA A 77 1.84 -18.60 13.81
CA ALA A 77 3.18 -19.02 13.38
C ALA A 77 4.01 -17.86 12.83
N VAL A 78 3.37 -16.76 12.40
CA VAL A 78 4.02 -15.66 11.67
C VAL A 78 3.83 -14.29 12.32
N SER A 79 2.85 -14.14 13.20
CA SER A 79 2.58 -12.89 13.89
C SER A 79 3.68 -12.54 14.89
N ARG A 80 4.00 -11.24 14.97
CA ARG A 80 4.87 -10.67 16.01
C ARG A 80 4.08 -10.02 17.14
N ALA A 81 2.77 -10.26 17.21
CA ALA A 81 1.95 -9.75 18.30
C ALA A 81 2.49 -10.22 19.66
N ARG A 82 2.48 -9.33 20.65
CA ARG A 82 2.96 -9.64 22.01
C ARG A 82 2.09 -10.70 22.70
N ARG A 83 0.81 -10.74 22.33
CA ARG A 83 -0.20 -11.63 22.86
C ARG A 83 -0.61 -12.61 21.78
N PRO A 84 -0.49 -13.94 22.00
CA PRO A 84 -0.85 -14.94 21.00
C PRO A 84 -2.30 -14.86 20.52
N GLU A 85 -3.22 -14.41 21.38
CA GLU A 85 -4.63 -14.19 21.05
C GLU A 85 -4.85 -13.04 20.05
N ASP A 86 -3.91 -12.11 19.93
CA ASP A 86 -3.94 -11.02 18.94
C ASP A 86 -3.25 -11.39 17.63
N ALA A 87 -2.78 -12.64 17.49
CA ALA A 87 -2.01 -13.05 16.33
C ALA A 87 -2.82 -12.96 15.03
N ASP A 88 -4.09 -13.39 15.07
CA ASP A 88 -5.03 -13.23 13.97
C ASP A 88 -5.70 -11.85 14.06
N PRO A 89 -5.50 -10.95 13.08
CA PRO A 89 -6.10 -9.62 13.13
C PRO A 89 -7.63 -9.63 12.85
N MET A 90 -8.16 -10.72 12.29
CA MET A 90 -9.56 -10.77 11.86
C MET A 90 -10.58 -10.50 12.97
N PRO A 91 -10.49 -11.13 14.17
CA PRO A 91 -11.49 -10.94 15.22
C PRO A 91 -11.54 -9.49 15.73
N ALA A 92 -10.40 -8.83 15.87
CA ALA A 92 -10.33 -7.45 16.34
C ALA A 92 -10.99 -6.47 15.34
N ILE A 93 -10.74 -6.66 14.05
CA ILE A 93 -11.35 -5.85 12.98
C ILE A 93 -12.87 -6.04 12.94
N GLN A 94 -13.32 -7.30 13.05
CA GLN A 94 -14.75 -7.62 13.06
C GLN A 94 -15.46 -7.08 14.31
N ASP A 95 -14.83 -7.17 15.49
CA ASP A 95 -15.38 -6.60 16.72
C ASP A 95 -15.51 -5.09 16.59
N PHE A 96 -14.46 -4.40 16.09
CA PHE A 96 -14.51 -2.96 15.88
C PHE A 96 -15.62 -2.55 14.90
N LYS A 97 -15.77 -3.27 13.77
CA LYS A 97 -16.91 -3.07 12.87
C LYS A 97 -18.25 -3.21 13.59
N GLN A 98 -18.44 -4.28 14.38
CA GLN A 98 -19.70 -4.50 15.09
C GLN A 98 -20.02 -3.38 16.09
N GLN A 99 -19.00 -2.82 16.74
CA GLN A 99 -19.17 -1.66 17.62
C GLN A 99 -19.68 -0.44 16.83
N LEU A 100 -19.10 -0.16 15.65
CA LEU A 100 -19.52 0.95 14.79
C LEU A 100 -20.91 0.74 14.18
N ASP A 101 -21.24 -0.48 13.74
CA ASP A 101 -22.55 -0.83 13.18
C ASP A 101 -23.68 -0.59 14.21
N ARG A 102 -23.44 -0.89 15.51
CA ARG A 102 -24.40 -0.60 16.60
C ARG A 102 -24.66 0.89 16.81
N LEU A 103 -23.73 1.74 16.38
CA LEU A 103 -23.83 3.19 16.43
C LEU A 103 -24.34 3.79 15.10
N GLY A 104 -24.59 2.96 14.08
CA GLY A 104 -24.96 3.43 12.74
C GLY A 104 -23.81 4.14 12.01
N ILE A 105 -22.56 3.85 12.37
CA ILE A 105 -21.36 4.43 11.76
C ILE A 105 -20.74 3.42 10.79
N GLU A 106 -20.45 3.86 9.57
CA GLU A 106 -19.76 3.02 8.59
C GLU A 106 -18.25 2.95 8.88
N LEU A 107 -17.67 1.74 8.79
CA LEU A 107 -16.22 1.53 8.78
C LEU A 107 -15.72 1.41 7.34
N LEU A 108 -14.85 2.34 6.94
CA LEU A 108 -14.04 2.20 5.73
C LEU A 108 -12.62 1.81 6.14
N LEU A 109 -12.24 0.55 5.92
CA LEU A 109 -10.87 0.10 6.12
C LEU A 109 -10.04 0.46 4.88
N VAL A 110 -8.92 1.15 5.10
CA VAL A 110 -7.99 1.58 4.03
C VAL A 110 -6.59 1.14 4.39
N PRO A 111 -6.24 -0.14 4.14
CA PRO A 111 -4.90 -0.64 4.43
C PRO A 111 -3.85 0.11 3.61
N VAL A 112 -2.80 0.61 4.24
CA VAL A 112 -1.67 1.19 3.54
C VAL A 112 -0.85 0.05 2.93
N PRO A 113 -0.55 0.07 1.61
CA PRO A 113 0.16 -1.02 0.98
C PRO A 113 1.60 -1.10 1.50
N PRO A 114 2.19 -2.29 1.71
CA PRO A 114 3.59 -2.37 2.11
C PRO A 114 4.52 -1.73 1.06
N LYS A 115 5.48 -0.92 1.52
CA LYS A 115 6.45 -0.19 0.66
C LYS A 115 7.17 -1.12 -0.33
N ALA A 116 7.55 -2.32 0.11
CA ALA A 116 8.20 -3.33 -0.71
C ALA A 116 7.29 -3.99 -1.76
N THR A 117 5.96 -3.89 -1.64
CA THR A 117 5.02 -4.29 -2.70
C THR A 117 4.94 -3.23 -3.80
N ILE A 118 5.10 -1.94 -3.45
CA ILE A 118 5.05 -0.84 -4.40
C ILE A 118 6.40 -0.64 -5.11
N TYR A 119 7.51 -0.81 -4.38
CA TYR A 119 8.89 -0.64 -4.87
C TYR A 119 9.75 -1.92 -4.70
N PRO A 120 9.31 -3.10 -5.18
CA PRO A 120 10.06 -4.35 -5.00
C PRO A 120 11.41 -4.35 -5.73
N ASP A 121 11.52 -3.61 -6.84
CA ASP A 121 12.75 -3.39 -7.61
C ASP A 121 13.78 -2.52 -6.88
N LYS A 122 13.40 -1.90 -5.75
CA LYS A 122 14.30 -1.13 -4.90
C LYS A 122 14.75 -1.91 -3.66
N VAL A 123 14.25 -3.12 -3.46
CA VAL A 123 14.60 -3.92 -2.27
C VAL A 123 15.99 -4.55 -2.39
N SER A 124 16.29 -5.23 -3.49
CA SER A 124 17.55 -5.98 -3.66
C SER A 124 17.84 -6.25 -5.13
N GLU A 125 19.13 -6.26 -5.50
CA GLU A 125 19.59 -6.63 -6.85
C GLU A 125 19.31 -8.11 -7.17
N ALA A 126 19.08 -8.94 -6.15
CA ALA A 126 18.70 -10.35 -6.33
C ALA A 126 17.30 -10.53 -6.95
N LEU A 127 16.48 -9.48 -6.95
CA LEU A 127 15.11 -9.52 -7.45
C LEU A 127 15.02 -8.98 -8.88
N THR A 128 14.48 -9.80 -9.78
CA THR A 128 14.10 -9.36 -11.13
C THR A 128 12.61 -9.09 -11.16
N ILE A 129 12.23 -7.81 -11.17
CA ILE A 129 10.83 -7.37 -11.15
C ILE A 129 10.43 -6.82 -12.53
N PRO A 130 9.36 -7.32 -13.17
CA PRO A 130 8.89 -6.76 -14.43
C PRO A 130 8.17 -5.41 -14.22
N ILE A 131 8.11 -4.61 -15.29
CA ILE A 131 7.29 -3.38 -15.35
C ILE A 131 6.16 -3.62 -16.38
N PRO A 132 4.88 -3.38 -16.03
CA PRO A 132 4.39 -2.92 -14.72
C PRO A 132 4.61 -3.95 -13.61
N VAL A 133 4.82 -3.44 -12.38
CA VAL A 133 4.98 -4.30 -11.20
C VAL A 133 3.68 -5.08 -10.97
N PRO A 134 3.75 -6.41 -10.84
CA PRO A 134 2.57 -7.19 -10.56
C PRO A 134 2.35 -7.26 -9.04
N ARG A 135 1.16 -7.69 -8.61
CA ARG A 135 0.85 -7.83 -7.19
C ARG A 135 1.60 -9.02 -6.58
N LEU A 136 2.58 -8.74 -5.72
CA LEU A 136 3.44 -9.73 -5.04
C LEU A 136 2.98 -10.05 -3.60
N ASP A 137 1.71 -9.77 -3.29
CA ASP A 137 1.10 -9.82 -1.96
C ASP A 137 -0.19 -10.66 -1.91
N PRO A 138 -0.25 -11.89 -2.46
CA PRO A 138 -1.50 -12.64 -2.56
C PRO A 138 -2.17 -12.94 -1.21
N ALA A 139 -1.41 -12.96 -0.11
CA ALA A 139 -1.97 -13.10 1.23
C ALA A 139 -2.81 -11.89 1.66
N HIS A 140 -2.39 -10.67 1.27
CA HIS A 140 -3.14 -9.44 1.52
C HIS A 140 -4.40 -9.39 0.68
N GLN A 141 -4.31 -9.71 -0.62
CA GLN A 141 -5.48 -9.80 -1.50
C GLN A 141 -6.54 -10.76 -0.94
N ALA A 142 -6.14 -11.98 -0.56
CA ALA A 142 -7.04 -12.96 0.05
C ALA A 142 -7.61 -12.49 1.41
N PHE A 143 -6.82 -11.77 2.21
CA PHE A 143 -7.29 -11.19 3.46
C PHE A 143 -8.36 -10.11 3.23
N TYR A 144 -8.13 -9.20 2.28
CA TYR A 144 -9.08 -8.15 1.93
C TYR A 144 -10.36 -8.72 1.33
N ASP A 145 -10.27 -9.75 0.49
CA ASP A 145 -11.43 -10.45 -0.05
C ASP A 145 -12.25 -11.13 1.04
N ARG A 146 -11.57 -11.72 2.04
CA ARG A 146 -12.25 -12.28 3.21
C ARG A 146 -12.98 -11.21 4.01
N LEU A 147 -12.33 -10.07 4.29
CA LEU A 147 -12.98 -8.95 4.99
C LEU A 147 -14.22 -8.45 4.23
N ARG A 148 -14.13 -8.32 2.90
CA ARG A 148 -15.29 -7.96 2.05
C ARG A 148 -16.41 -8.99 2.11
N ALA A 149 -16.07 -10.28 2.09
CA ALA A 149 -17.04 -11.36 2.25
C ALA A 149 -17.76 -11.31 3.61
N ASP A 150 -17.06 -10.84 4.65
CA ASP A 150 -17.61 -10.63 5.99
C ASP A 150 -18.33 -9.26 6.14
N GLY A 151 -18.55 -8.53 5.04
CA GLY A 151 -19.33 -7.30 5.00
C GLY A 151 -18.57 -6.04 5.42
N LEU A 152 -17.24 -6.08 5.53
CA LEU A 152 -16.42 -4.87 5.65
C LEU A 152 -16.25 -4.19 4.29
N GLU A 153 -16.28 -2.87 4.29
CA GLU A 153 -15.72 -2.12 3.17
C GLU A 153 -14.19 -2.06 3.29
N VAL A 154 -13.50 -2.49 2.23
CA VAL A 154 -12.04 -2.38 2.13
C VAL A 154 -11.65 -1.66 0.84
N LEU A 155 -11.02 -0.49 0.99
CA LEU A 155 -10.35 0.22 -0.09
C LEU A 155 -8.87 -0.21 -0.14
N ASP A 156 -8.58 -1.19 -0.99
CA ASP A 156 -7.21 -1.62 -1.28
C ASP A 156 -6.56 -0.62 -2.24
N LEU A 157 -5.54 0.09 -1.76
CA LEU A 157 -4.81 1.11 -2.52
C LEU A 157 -3.66 0.54 -3.37
N THR A 158 -3.33 -0.75 -3.24
CA THR A 158 -2.09 -1.32 -3.77
C THR A 158 -1.99 -1.20 -5.29
N ASP A 159 -3.06 -1.55 -6.03
CA ASP A 159 -3.06 -1.44 -7.49
C ASP A 159 -2.94 0.02 -7.95
N LEU A 160 -3.58 0.94 -7.22
CA LEU A 160 -3.47 2.37 -7.51
C LEU A 160 -2.03 2.85 -7.29
N PHE A 161 -1.41 2.46 -6.17
CA PHE A 161 -0.04 2.84 -5.86
C PHE A 161 0.97 2.23 -6.85
N ILE A 162 0.75 1.00 -7.31
CA ILE A 162 1.55 0.40 -8.38
C ILE A 162 1.43 1.19 -9.68
N ARG A 163 0.22 1.63 -10.06
CA ARG A 163 0.02 2.44 -11.27
C ARG A 163 0.69 3.82 -11.14
N GLU A 164 0.58 4.44 -9.96
CA GLU A 164 1.08 5.79 -9.67
C GLU A 164 2.54 5.81 -9.17
N ARG A 165 3.26 4.68 -9.16
CA ARG A 165 4.61 4.61 -8.56
C ARG A 165 5.64 5.56 -9.19
N PHE A 166 5.40 5.99 -10.43
CA PHE A 166 6.19 6.95 -11.20
C PHE A 166 5.49 8.32 -11.31
N HIS A 167 4.69 8.70 -10.32
CA HIS A 167 3.93 9.94 -10.31
C HIS A 167 4.83 11.16 -10.54
N PRO A 168 4.40 12.15 -11.36
CA PRO A 168 5.22 13.32 -11.71
C PRO A 168 5.62 14.18 -10.51
N GLU A 169 4.84 14.15 -9.43
CA GLU A 169 5.13 14.88 -8.18
C GLU A 169 6.08 14.13 -7.22
N GLY A 170 6.58 12.96 -7.62
CA GLY A 170 7.55 12.17 -6.86
C GLY A 170 7.04 10.78 -6.48
N ALA A 171 7.92 10.00 -5.86
CA ALA A 171 7.59 8.67 -5.34
C ALA A 171 6.44 8.74 -4.33
N LEU A 172 5.70 7.65 -4.16
CA LEU A 172 4.57 7.54 -3.23
C LEU A 172 5.00 7.19 -1.79
N TYR A 173 6.28 6.85 -1.59
CA TYR A 173 6.89 6.63 -0.29
C TYR A 173 8.12 7.51 -0.11
N CYS A 174 8.35 7.92 1.13
CA CYS A 174 9.64 8.46 1.55
C CYS A 174 10.69 7.37 1.36
N ARG A 175 11.91 7.71 0.91
CA ARG A 175 12.95 6.70 0.65
C ARG A 175 13.49 6.11 1.93
N THR A 176 13.72 6.93 2.95
CA THR A 176 14.42 6.53 4.18
C THR A 176 13.50 6.46 5.41
N ASP A 177 12.19 6.50 5.19
CA ASP A 177 11.17 6.49 6.23
C ASP A 177 10.13 5.38 5.95
N THR A 178 9.46 4.91 6.99
CA THR A 178 8.38 3.91 6.90
C THR A 178 7.14 4.46 6.18
N HIS A 179 6.89 5.76 6.25
CA HIS A 179 5.65 6.37 5.78
C HIS A 179 5.63 6.61 4.26
N TRP A 180 4.42 6.65 3.72
CA TRP A 180 4.16 7.22 2.40
C TRP A 180 4.60 8.69 2.31
N SER A 181 4.90 9.16 1.10
CA SER A 181 5.25 10.55 0.84
C SER A 181 4.01 11.44 0.79
N GLY A 182 4.19 12.77 0.75
CA GLY A 182 3.08 13.68 0.49
C GLY A 182 2.33 13.38 -0.82
N THR A 183 3.02 12.88 -1.85
CA THR A 183 2.39 12.43 -3.09
C THR A 183 1.52 11.19 -2.85
N GLY A 184 2.04 10.19 -2.12
CA GLY A 184 1.27 9.01 -1.70
C GLY A 184 0.01 9.38 -0.93
N CYS A 185 0.14 10.29 0.04
CA CYS A 185 -1.00 10.83 0.79
C CYS A 185 -2.05 11.47 -0.12
N THR A 186 -1.65 12.25 -1.14
CA THR A 186 -2.62 12.87 -2.06
C THR A 186 -3.33 11.86 -2.95
N VAL A 187 -2.62 10.83 -3.44
CA VAL A 187 -3.21 9.74 -4.24
C VAL A 187 -4.22 8.97 -3.39
N ALA A 188 -3.85 8.59 -2.16
CA ALA A 188 -4.74 7.91 -1.23
C ALA A 188 -5.97 8.77 -0.88
N ALA A 189 -5.76 10.04 -0.53
CA ALA A 189 -6.84 10.96 -0.16
C ALA A 189 -7.87 11.14 -1.29
N THR A 190 -7.43 11.18 -2.56
CA THR A 190 -8.34 11.23 -3.71
C THR A 190 -9.17 9.95 -3.82
N ALA A 191 -8.55 8.77 -3.71
CA ALA A 191 -9.28 7.49 -3.76
C ALA A 191 -10.28 7.34 -2.59
N ILE A 192 -9.89 7.77 -1.39
CA ILE A 192 -10.76 7.80 -0.21
C ILE A 192 -11.93 8.76 -0.44
N ALA A 193 -11.67 9.98 -0.94
CA ALA A 193 -12.70 10.96 -1.20
C ALA A 193 -13.73 10.46 -2.23
N ASP A 194 -13.28 9.78 -3.28
CA ASP A 194 -14.18 9.20 -4.29
C ASP A 194 -15.06 8.10 -3.69
N ARG A 195 -14.49 7.27 -2.79
CA ARG A 195 -15.26 6.27 -2.05
C ARG A 195 -16.30 6.91 -1.13
N VAL A 196 -15.92 7.94 -0.38
CA VAL A 196 -16.84 8.66 0.53
C VAL A 196 -17.95 9.37 -0.25
N LYS A 197 -17.64 10.03 -1.37
CA LYS A 197 -18.63 10.70 -2.23
C LYS A 197 -19.67 9.76 -2.82
N SER A 198 -19.34 8.48 -2.99
CA SER A 198 -20.29 7.49 -3.49
C SER A 198 -21.30 7.00 -2.44
N ARG A 199 -21.19 7.45 -1.18
CA ARG A 199 -22.05 6.99 -0.09
C ARG A 199 -23.42 7.69 -0.11
N PRO A 200 -24.52 6.98 0.22
CA PRO A 200 -25.86 7.56 0.20
C PRO A 200 -26.03 8.78 1.10
N TRP A 201 -25.36 8.79 2.26
CA TRP A 201 -25.42 9.90 3.23
C TRP A 201 -24.57 11.12 2.83
N TYR A 202 -23.77 11.03 1.76
CA TYR A 202 -22.84 12.10 1.39
C TYR A 202 -23.56 13.42 1.07
N ASP A 203 -24.68 13.34 0.34
CA ASP A 203 -25.44 14.52 -0.09
C ASP A 203 -26.14 15.24 1.07
N GLU A 204 -26.27 14.60 2.23
CA GLU A 204 -26.87 15.17 3.45
C GLU A 204 -25.85 15.92 4.31
N LEU A 205 -24.55 15.80 4.00
CA LEU A 205 -23.50 16.43 4.78
C LEU A 205 -23.42 17.94 4.55
N ALA A 206 -23.22 18.69 5.64
CA ALA A 206 -22.72 20.04 5.56
C ALA A 206 -21.29 20.02 5.02
N THR A 207 -21.06 20.71 3.90
CA THR A 207 -19.73 20.80 3.30
C THR A 207 -19.04 22.10 3.70
N GLU A 208 -17.74 21.99 3.98
CA GLU A 208 -16.86 23.13 4.21
C GLU A 208 -15.80 23.20 3.10
N ARG A 209 -15.40 24.40 2.73
CA ARG A 209 -14.36 24.62 1.74
C ARG A 209 -13.00 24.75 2.42
N PHE A 210 -12.10 23.83 2.10
CA PHE A 210 -10.71 23.87 2.52
C PHE A 210 -9.79 24.41 1.41
N GLY A 211 -8.81 25.23 1.79
CA GLY A 211 -7.66 25.52 0.94
C GLY A 211 -6.61 24.41 1.03
N ALA A 212 -5.77 24.26 0.02
CA ALA A 212 -4.61 23.36 0.10
C ALA A 212 -3.45 23.91 -0.72
N ALA A 213 -2.23 23.78 -0.20
CA ALA A 213 -1.02 24.25 -0.87
C ALA A 213 0.11 23.22 -0.79
N TRP A 214 0.88 23.13 -1.87
CA TRP A 214 2.13 22.38 -1.88
C TRP A 214 3.26 23.19 -1.25
N TYR A 215 4.08 22.54 -0.43
CA TYR A 215 5.30 23.09 0.11
C TYR A 215 6.36 22.00 0.19
N THR A 216 7.62 22.41 0.32
CA THR A 216 8.76 21.49 0.45
C THR A 216 9.26 21.51 1.89
N THR A 217 9.68 20.35 2.40
CA THR A 217 10.34 20.21 3.70
C THR A 217 11.46 19.19 3.61
N SER A 218 12.44 19.34 4.49
CA SER A 218 13.49 18.36 4.71
C SER A 218 13.11 17.44 5.87
N ILE A 219 13.31 16.13 5.72
CA ILE A 219 13.15 15.17 6.81
C ILE A 219 14.41 14.33 7.01
N THR A 220 14.59 13.80 8.21
CA THR A 220 15.45 12.63 8.48
C THR A 220 14.50 11.48 8.79
N GLY A 221 14.45 10.48 7.92
CA GLY A 221 13.48 9.38 8.04
C GLY A 221 13.75 8.48 9.25
N ASP A 222 12.69 7.89 9.79
CA ASP A 222 12.74 7.04 10.98
C ASP A 222 13.68 5.82 10.84
N LEU A 223 13.80 5.24 9.63
CA LEU A 223 14.69 4.10 9.35
C LEU A 223 16.18 4.46 9.25
N THR A 224 16.55 5.73 9.47
CA THR A 224 17.96 6.17 9.51
C THR A 224 18.42 6.65 10.88
N ARG A 225 17.52 6.66 11.86
CA ARG A 225 17.85 7.03 13.24
C ARG A 225 18.42 5.81 13.95
N ASP A 226 19.58 5.96 14.56
CA ASP A 226 20.22 5.02 15.50
C ASP A 226 20.65 3.62 14.98
N ASP A 227 20.32 3.24 13.73
CA ASP A 227 20.55 1.88 13.20
C ASP A 227 21.70 1.75 12.17
N GLY A 228 22.59 2.74 12.09
CA GLY A 228 23.80 2.68 11.23
C GLY A 228 23.57 2.92 9.73
N ALA A 229 22.33 3.16 9.29
CA ALA A 229 22.08 3.71 7.96
C ALA A 229 22.54 5.20 7.90
N PRO A 230 23.14 5.69 6.80
CA PRO A 230 23.63 7.06 6.74
C PRO A 230 22.49 8.05 6.98
N GLU A 231 22.66 8.96 7.94
CA GLU A 231 21.77 10.12 8.08
C GLU A 231 21.75 10.87 6.74
N SER A 232 20.67 10.69 5.99
CA SER A 232 20.46 11.38 4.74
C SER A 232 19.16 12.15 4.86
N ARG A 233 19.27 13.46 4.64
CA ARG A 233 18.08 14.29 4.56
C ARG A 233 17.40 14.05 3.23
N GLU A 234 16.10 13.82 3.30
CA GLU A 234 15.23 13.72 2.14
C GLU A 234 14.39 14.99 2.02
N GLU A 235 14.45 15.64 0.85
CA GLU A 235 13.52 16.71 0.53
C GLU A 235 12.21 16.11 0.02
N LEU A 236 11.12 16.43 0.70
CA LEU A 236 9.78 15.96 0.38
C LEU A 236 8.89 17.11 -0.01
N ARG A 237 8.03 16.87 -0.99
CA ARG A 237 6.87 17.73 -1.22
C ARG A 237 5.67 17.23 -0.42
N LEU A 238 5.03 18.13 0.30
CA LEU A 238 3.83 17.88 1.08
C LEU A 238 2.71 18.79 0.61
N ARG A 239 1.46 18.28 0.68
CA ARG A 239 0.26 19.07 0.41
C ARG A 239 -0.54 19.23 1.69
N GLY A 240 -0.46 20.42 2.29
CA GLY A 240 -1.15 20.72 3.55
C GLY A 240 -2.50 21.41 3.32
N ILE A 241 -3.47 21.12 4.19
CA ILE A 241 -4.74 21.85 4.25
C ILE A 241 -4.52 23.21 4.93
N VAL A 242 -5.05 24.27 4.33
CA VAL A 242 -4.96 25.65 4.81
C VAL A 242 -6.34 26.09 5.27
N VAL A 243 -6.50 26.26 6.58
CA VAL A 243 -7.69 26.82 7.23
C VAL A 243 -7.30 28.20 7.73
N GLU A 244 -7.81 29.26 7.10
CA GLU A 244 -7.60 30.69 7.45
C GLU A 244 -6.16 31.10 7.84
N GLY A 245 -5.34 31.51 6.86
CA GLY A 245 -3.97 32.03 7.08
C GLY A 245 -2.97 31.51 6.03
N PRO A 246 -1.68 31.91 6.09
CA PRO A 246 -0.69 31.52 5.09
C PRO A 246 -0.04 30.15 5.35
N ARG A 247 -0.38 29.44 6.44
CA ARG A 247 0.25 28.17 6.83
C ARG A 247 -0.79 27.06 6.94
N PRO A 248 -0.42 25.80 6.58
CA PRO A 248 -1.27 24.66 6.84
C PRO A 248 -1.60 24.51 8.33
N GLY A 249 -2.81 24.08 8.63
CA GLY A 249 -3.30 23.83 9.99
C GLY A 249 -4.11 22.53 10.07
N PRO A 250 -4.17 21.88 11.24
CA PRO A 250 -4.96 20.67 11.39
C PRO A 250 -6.46 20.97 11.25
N VAL A 251 -7.18 20.08 10.58
CA VAL A 251 -8.65 20.10 10.59
C VAL A 251 -9.11 19.38 11.87
N PRO A 252 -9.91 20.02 12.75
CA PRO A 252 -10.37 19.37 13.97
C PRO A 252 -11.28 18.17 13.63
N PRO A 253 -11.22 17.08 14.40
CA PRO A 253 -12.12 15.95 14.19
C PRO A 253 -13.57 16.33 14.49
N ASP A 254 -14.51 15.80 13.72
CA ASP A 254 -15.95 15.92 13.96
C ASP A 254 -16.50 14.66 14.64
N ALA A 255 -17.00 14.82 15.86
CA ALA A 255 -17.57 13.72 16.65
C ALA A 255 -18.90 13.18 16.07
N ASN A 256 -19.55 13.90 15.15
CA ASN A 256 -20.78 13.46 14.48
C ASN A 256 -20.53 12.84 13.11
N SER A 257 -19.28 12.53 12.76
CA SER A 257 -18.95 11.94 11.46
C SER A 257 -19.66 10.58 11.28
N PRO A 258 -20.36 10.35 10.16
CA PRO A 258 -21.04 9.07 9.90
C PRO A 258 -20.09 7.96 9.46
N VAL A 259 -18.80 8.26 9.28
CA VAL A 259 -17.78 7.32 8.83
C VAL A 259 -16.54 7.42 9.70
N VAL A 260 -15.97 6.28 10.04
CA VAL A 260 -14.61 6.18 10.57
C VAL A 260 -13.70 5.65 9.47
N LEU A 261 -12.67 6.44 9.15
CA LEU A 261 -11.54 6.02 8.33
C LEU A 261 -10.53 5.35 9.25
N LEU A 262 -10.23 4.07 8.99
CA LEU A 262 -9.11 3.39 9.63
C LEU A 262 -8.06 3.07 8.56
N GLY A 263 -6.90 3.72 8.69
CA GLY A 263 -5.71 3.44 7.89
C GLY A 263 -4.49 3.51 8.79
N ASP A 264 -3.67 2.48 8.70
CA ASP A 264 -2.29 2.39 9.21
C ASP A 264 -1.45 1.85 8.06
#